data_AF-A0A2R7R7S6-F1
#
_entry.id   AF-A0A2R7R7S6-F1
#
_cell.length_a   1.000
_cell.length_b   1.000
_cell.length_c   1.000
_cell.angle_alpha   90.00
_cell.angle_beta   90.00
_cell.angle_gamma   90.00
#
_symmetry.space_group_name_H-M   'P 1'
#
loop_
_entity.id
_entity.type
_entity.pdbx_description
1 polymer ?
#
loop_
_entity_poly.entity_id
_entity_poly.type
_entity_poly.pdbx_seq_one_letter_code
_entity_poly.pdbx_strand_id
1 'polypeptide(L)' 'MTEALRRLKFIDSADVYKAGVLAGQLNRSGRGSVAFTYSPDYLASGGRPVATTLPLAAEPVEAPSGALPAFF' A
#
# COMPACT_ATOMS: atom_id res chain seq x y z
N MET A 1 13.36 16.16 20.31
CA MET A 1 12.75 15.26 19.31
C MET A 1 13.44 13.91 19.41
N THR A 2 12.74 12.88 19.90
CA THR A 2 13.30 11.56 20.23
C THR A 2 13.67 10.76 18.97
N GLU A 3 14.79 10.03 19.01
CA GLU A 3 15.32 9.20 17.90
C GLU A 3 14.30 8.20 17.33
N ALA A 4 13.34 7.74 18.14
CA ALA A 4 12.25 6.89 17.70
C ALA A 4 11.40 7.52 16.59
N LEU A 5 11.11 8.83 16.67
CA LEU A 5 10.33 9.54 15.66
C LEU A 5 11.11 9.73 14.36
N ARG A 6 12.45 9.81 14.42
CA ARG A 6 13.28 9.87 13.21
C ARG A 6 13.25 8.55 12.43
N ARG A 7 13.18 7.42 13.14
CA ARG A 7 13.09 6.09 12.50
C ARG A 7 11.80 5.89 11.72
N LEU A 8 10.71 6.56 12.10
CA LEU A 8 9.44 6.51 11.36
C LEU A 8 9.57 7.03 9.91
N LYS A 9 10.57 7.86 9.60
CA LYS A 9 10.84 8.32 8.22
C LYS A 9 11.33 7.20 7.29
N PHE A 10 11.78 6.09 7.86
CA PHE A 10 12.32 4.94 7.14
C PHE A 10 11.36 3.75 7.15
N ILE A 11 10.08 3.97 7.50
CA ILE A 11 9.06 2.93 7.31
C ILE A 11 8.95 2.65 5.82
N ASP A 12 9.27 1.42 5.45
CA ASP A 12 9.19 0.91 4.09
C ASP A 12 7.85 0.24 3.78
N SER A 13 7.05 -0.05 4.81
CA SER A 13 5.84 -0.86 4.69
C SER A 13 4.67 -0.26 5.48
N ALA A 14 3.48 -0.26 4.89
CA ALA A 14 2.27 0.21 5.54
C ALA A 14 1.06 -0.67 5.19
N ASP A 15 0.27 -1.01 6.19
CA ASP A 15 -0.97 -1.74 6.00
C ASP A 15 -2.09 -0.80 5.54
N VAL A 16 -2.86 -1.23 4.56
CA VAL A 16 -3.98 -0.50 4.00
C VAL A 16 -5.26 -1.19 4.43
N TYR A 17 -6.07 -0.46 5.20
CA TYR A 17 -7.37 -0.93 5.65
C TYR A 17 -8.49 -0.22 4.91
N LYS A 18 -9.52 -0.97 4.52
CA LYS A 18 -10.75 -0.43 3.97
C LYS A 18 -11.94 -0.94 4.77
N ALA A 19 -12.68 0.00 5.37
CA ALA A 19 -13.81 -0.31 6.25
C ALA A 19 -13.46 -1.32 7.36
N GLY A 20 -12.26 -1.20 7.93
CA GLY A 20 -11.77 -2.10 8.98
C GLY A 20 -11.21 -3.44 8.51
N VAL A 21 -11.24 -3.74 7.20
CA VAL A 21 -10.67 -4.97 6.62
C VAL A 21 -9.28 -4.69 6.05
N LEU A 22 -8.30 -5.55 6.33
CA LEU A 22 -6.96 -5.48 5.73
C LEU A 22 -7.06 -5.72 4.21
N ALA A 23 -7.02 -4.63 3.46
CA ALA A 23 -7.18 -4.66 2.01
C ALA A 23 -5.88 -5.02 1.30
N GLY A 24 -4.74 -4.62 1.86
CA GLY A 24 -3.45 -4.86 1.24
C GLY A 24 -2.32 -4.14 1.97
N GLN A 25 -1.17 -4.09 1.32
CA GLN A 25 0.05 -3.50 1.86
C GLN A 25 0.72 -2.62 0.81
N LEU A 26 1.25 -1.50 1.28
CA LEU A 26 2.16 -0.63 0.54
C LEU A 26 3.59 -0.97 0.92
N ASN A 27 4.44 -1.15 -0.08
CA ASN A 27 5.87 -1.33 0.11
C ASN A 27 6.64 -0.31 -0.72
N ARG A 28 7.52 0.45 -0.06
CA ARG A 28 8.49 1.34 -0.71
C ARG A 28 9.75 0.54 -1.00
N SER A 29 10.10 0.45 -2.28
CA SER A 29 11.36 -0.17 -2.70
C SER A 29 12.56 0.70 -2.31
N GLY A 30 13.73 0.09 -2.16
CA GLY A 30 14.98 0.81 -1.91
C GLY A 30 15.39 1.78 -3.03
N ARG A 31 14.75 1.69 -4.22
CA ARG A 31 14.93 2.63 -5.34
C ARG A 31 13.95 3.81 -5.29
N GLY A 32 13.09 3.86 -4.27
CA GLY A 32 12.07 4.88 -4.14
C GLY A 32 10.94 4.69 -5.14
N SER A 33 10.55 3.46 -5.47
CA SER A 33 9.20 3.20 -6.04
C SER A 33 8.27 2.75 -4.92
N VAL A 34 6.97 2.91 -5.08
CA VAL A 34 5.97 2.38 -4.15
C VAL A 34 5.13 1.35 -4.88
N ALA A 35 4.99 0.17 -4.31
CA ALA A 35 4.14 -0.90 -4.81
C ALA A 35 3.00 -1.15 -3.84
N PHE A 36 1.79 -1.27 -4.36
CA PHE A 36 0.63 -1.71 -3.60
C PHE A 36 0.27 -3.15 -3.98
N THR A 37 -0.02 -3.99 -3.00
CA THR A 37 -0.47 -5.37 -3.21
C THR A 37 -1.71 -5.63 -2.37
N TYR A 38 -2.78 -6.14 -2.99
CA TYR A 38 -3.96 -6.59 -2.26
C TYR A 38 -3.66 -7.83 -1.42
N SER A 39 -4.30 -7.96 -0.25
CA SER A 39 -4.20 -9.19 0.53
C SER A 39 -4.98 -10.31 -0.16
N PRO A 40 -4.50 -11.57 -0.13
CA PRO A 40 -5.22 -12.70 -0.71
C PRO A 40 -6.63 -12.85 -0.13
N ASP A 41 -6.81 -12.61 1.17
CA ASP A 41 -8.10 -12.65 1.84
C ASP A 41 -9.07 -11.59 1.31
N TYR A 42 -8.57 -10.38 1.02
CA TYR A 42 -9.40 -9.29 0.47
C TYR A 42 -9.85 -9.57 -0.97
N LEU A 43 -8.97 -10.19 -1.76
CA LEU A 43 -9.30 -10.65 -3.12
C LEU A 43 -10.34 -11.78 -3.06
N ALA A 44 -10.14 -12.76 -2.18
CA ALA A 44 -11.05 -13.88 -2.02
C ALA A 44 -12.43 -13.47 -1.47
N SER A 45 -12.50 -12.42 -0.66
CA SER A 45 -13.77 -11.92 -0.12
C SER A 45 -14.65 -11.21 -1.15
N GLY A 46 -14.19 -11.00 -2.39
CA GLY A 46 -14.90 -10.20 -3.39
C GLY A 46 -15.03 -8.74 -2.99
N GLY A 47 -14.04 -8.21 -2.26
CA GLY A 47 -14.01 -6.83 -1.79
C GLY A 47 -14.09 -5.81 -2.93
N ARG A 48 -14.53 -4.59 -2.62
CA ARG A 48 -14.51 -3.49 -3.61
C ARG A 48 -13.09 -2.93 -3.76
N PRO A 49 -12.66 -2.51 -4.96
CA PRO A 49 -11.37 -1.84 -5.16
C PRO A 49 -11.12 -0.73 -4.15
N VAL A 50 -9.91 -0.65 -3.56
CA VAL A 50 -9.57 0.40 -2.58
C VAL A 50 -9.77 1.79 -3.19
N ALA A 51 -9.43 1.96 -4.47
CA ALA A 51 -9.71 3.15 -5.26
C ALA A 51 -10.22 2.78 -6.67
N THR A 52 -10.90 3.71 -7.32
CA THR A 52 -11.45 3.51 -8.68
C THR A 52 -10.38 3.36 -9.75
N THR A 53 -9.19 3.92 -9.52
CA THR A 53 -8.02 3.83 -10.40
C THR A 53 -7.14 2.61 -10.11
N LEU A 54 -7.52 1.80 -9.12
CA LEU A 54 -6.72 0.67 -8.66
C LEU A 54 -7.48 -0.65 -8.90
N PRO A 55 -7.20 -1.37 -10.00
CA PRO A 55 -7.90 -2.60 -10.33
C PRO A 55 -7.71 -3.66 -9.24
N LEU A 56 -8.74 -4.47 -9.00
CA LEU A 56 -8.69 -5.56 -8.03
C LEU A 56 -7.92 -6.75 -8.65
N ALA A 57 -6.61 -6.76 -8.49
CA ALA A 57 -5.70 -7.73 -9.10
C ALA A 57 -4.73 -8.31 -8.06
N ALA A 58 -4.21 -9.51 -8.34
CA ALA A 58 -3.19 -10.16 -7.50
C ALA A 58 -1.80 -9.55 -7.73
N GLU A 59 -1.59 -9.01 -8.93
CA GLU A 59 -0.35 -8.38 -9.35
C GLU A 59 -0.15 -7.05 -8.60
N PRO A 60 1.07 -6.78 -8.10
CA PRO A 60 1.38 -5.50 -7.50
C PRO A 60 1.21 -4.34 -8.48
N VAL A 61 0.62 -3.25 -8.01
CA VAL A 61 0.50 -2.01 -8.78
C VAL A 61 1.61 -1.06 -8.33
N GLU A 62 2.54 -0.78 -9.25
CA GLU A 62 3.68 0.10 -8.99
C GLU A 62 3.41 1.55 -9.40
N ALA A 63 3.83 2.49 -8.54
CA ALA A 63 3.91 3.90 -8.85
C ALA A 63 5.39 4.32 -8.97
N PRO A 64 5.85 4.72 -10.17
CA PRO A 64 7.17 5.33 -10.33
C PRO A 64 7.17 6.73 -9.68
N SER A 65 8.28 7.09 -9.04
CA SER A 65 8.58 8.35 -8.31
C SER A 65 8.52 8.34 -6.78
N GLY A 66 8.13 7.24 -6.13
CA GLY A 66 8.29 7.09 -4.66
C GLY A 66 7.35 7.91 -3.80
N ALA A 67 6.58 8.78 -4.45
CA ALA A 67 5.39 9.38 -3.91
C ALA A 67 4.37 8.29 -3.61
N LEU A 68 3.52 8.57 -2.61
CA LEU A 68 2.29 7.80 -2.45
C LEU A 68 1.50 7.94 -3.75
N PRO A 69 1.01 6.83 -4.33
CA PRO A 69 0.20 6.89 -5.53
C PRO A 69 -1.02 7.79 -5.31
N ALA A 70 -1.47 8.51 -6.33
CA ALA A 70 -2.58 9.48 -6.23
C ALA A 70 -3.95 8.90 -5.83
N PHE A 71 -4.02 7.59 -5.59
CA PHE A 71 -5.22 6.89 -5.10
C PHE A 71 -5.27 6.74 -3.57
N PHE A 72 -4.30 7.28 -2.84
CA PHE A 72 -4.25 7.40 -1.38
C PHE A 72 -4.14 8.86 -0.95
#